data_AF-A0A850TZF4-F1
#
_entry.id   AF-A0A850TZF4-F1
#
_cell.length_a   1.000
_cell.length_b   1.000
_cell.length_c   1.000
_cell.angle_alpha   90.00
_cell.angle_beta   90.00
_cell.angle_gamma   90.00
#
_symmetry.space_group_name_H-M   'P 1'
#
loop_
_entity.id
_entity.type
_entity.pdbx_description
1 polymer ?
#
loop_
_entity_poly.entity_id
_entity_poly.type
_entity_poly.pdbx_seq_one_letter_code
_entity_poly.pdbx_strand_id
1 'polypeptide(L)'
;VLLFPADFKDNLNKVYEAIEESDFLAIDGEFSGISDGPSVSALTNGFDTPEERYQKLKKHSMDFLLFQFGLCTFKYDHTEEKYVMKSFNFYIFPKPFNRSSPDVKFVCQSSSIDFLANQGFDFNKVFRNGIPYLNQEEERQLREQYDEKRSQANGAGSLSYISPSATKCPVTVPEDQKKFIEKVVEQIEDLLKNEENESLELEPCTGFQRKLIYQTLSWKYPKGIHVETLESDKKERYIVISKVNEEERKRREQQKQAKEQEELNDAVGFSRVVHAIANSGKLVIGHNMLLDVMHTIHQFYCPLPDDLSEFKEVTSCVFPR
;
A
#
# COMPACT_ATOMS: atom_id res chain seq x y z
N VAL A 1 -12.63 -15.94 -11.09
CA VAL A 1 -11.40 -16.12 -10.28
C VAL A 1 -11.63 -15.51 -8.91
N LEU A 2 -11.28 -16.21 -7.83
CA LEU A 2 -11.27 -15.61 -6.48
C LEU A 2 -9.91 -14.94 -6.27
N LEU A 3 -9.88 -13.69 -5.84
CA LEU A 3 -8.65 -12.93 -5.68
C LEU A 3 -8.44 -12.55 -4.20
N PHE A 4 -7.23 -12.87 -3.71
CA PHE A 4 -6.74 -12.64 -2.34
C PHE A 4 -5.39 -11.90 -2.40
N PRO A 5 -4.90 -11.27 -1.32
CA PRO A 5 -3.63 -10.55 -1.27
C PRO A 5 -2.45 -11.32 -1.86
N ALA A 6 -2.34 -12.62 -1.57
CA ALA A 6 -1.25 -13.46 -2.06
C ALA A 6 -1.28 -13.64 -3.60
N ASP A 7 -2.48 -13.65 -4.19
CA ASP A 7 -2.70 -13.88 -5.62
C ASP A 7 -3.08 -12.59 -6.38
N PHE A 8 -3.35 -11.49 -5.67
CA PHE A 8 -3.91 -10.26 -6.24
C PHE A 8 -2.93 -9.66 -7.23
N LYS A 9 -1.66 -9.55 -6.84
CA LYS A 9 -0.58 -9.01 -7.67
C LYS A 9 -0.35 -9.85 -8.93
N ASP A 10 -0.28 -11.17 -8.76
CA ASP A 10 -0.04 -12.11 -9.87
C ASP A 10 -1.19 -12.17 -10.88
N ASN A 11 -2.41 -11.86 -10.43
CA ASN A 11 -3.59 -11.83 -11.30
C ASN A 11 -4.00 -10.41 -11.72
N LEU A 12 -3.39 -9.36 -11.19
CA LEU A 12 -3.78 -7.98 -11.50
C LEU A 12 -3.60 -7.67 -12.99
N ASN A 13 -2.54 -8.17 -13.61
CA ASN A 13 -2.34 -8.04 -15.06
C ASN A 13 -3.47 -8.72 -15.85
N LYS A 14 -3.96 -9.89 -15.40
CA LYS A 14 -5.10 -10.57 -16.03
C LYS A 14 -6.40 -9.79 -15.85
N VAL A 15 -6.57 -9.11 -14.71
CA VAL A 15 -7.71 -8.22 -14.47
C VAL A 15 -7.64 -7.01 -15.41
N TYR A 16 -6.47 -6.38 -15.55
CA TYR A 16 -6.28 -5.26 -16.48
C TYR A 16 -6.54 -5.66 -17.92
N GLU A 17 -5.99 -6.79 -18.37
CA GLU A 17 -6.26 -7.34 -19.70
C GLU A 17 -7.76 -7.62 -19.88
N ALA A 18 -8.43 -8.22 -18.90
CA ALA A 18 -9.88 -8.46 -18.98
C ALA A 18 -10.69 -7.15 -19.06
N ILE A 19 -10.30 -6.10 -18.32
CA ILE A 19 -10.91 -4.78 -18.39
C ILE A 19 -10.61 -4.12 -19.73
N GLU A 20 -9.40 -4.23 -20.27
CA GLU A 20 -8.98 -3.61 -21.53
C GLU A 20 -9.63 -4.26 -22.75
N GLU A 21 -9.83 -5.57 -22.74
CA GLU A 21 -10.38 -6.32 -23.87
C GLU A 21 -11.92 -6.31 -23.95
N SER A 22 -12.61 -5.93 -22.88
CA SER A 22 -14.08 -6.00 -22.78
C SER A 22 -14.81 -4.93 -23.61
N ASP A 23 -16.09 -5.14 -23.88
CA ASP A 23 -16.98 -4.09 -24.41
C ASP A 23 -17.63 -3.31 -23.27
N PHE A 24 -18.03 -4.00 -22.21
CA PHE A 24 -18.62 -3.43 -21.00
C PHE A 24 -18.34 -4.29 -19.77
N LEU A 25 -18.66 -3.73 -18.60
CA LEU A 25 -18.43 -4.31 -17.29
C LEU A 25 -19.75 -4.42 -16.53
N ALA A 26 -19.87 -5.41 -15.65
CA ALA A 26 -20.90 -5.44 -14.62
C ALA A 26 -20.27 -5.56 -13.24
N ILE A 27 -20.79 -4.82 -12.26
CA ILE A 27 -20.28 -4.78 -10.89
C ILE A 27 -21.40 -5.03 -9.89
N ASP A 28 -21.01 -5.56 -8.73
CA ASP A 28 -21.89 -5.83 -7.60
C ASP A 28 -21.05 -5.87 -6.31
N GLY A 29 -21.59 -5.38 -5.19
CA GLY A 29 -20.89 -5.29 -3.92
C GLY A 29 -21.63 -6.01 -2.80
N GLU A 30 -20.87 -6.71 -1.94
CA GLU A 30 -21.40 -7.23 -0.67
C GLU A 30 -20.94 -6.35 0.49
N PHE A 31 -21.89 -6.03 1.38
CA PHE A 31 -21.69 -5.08 2.46
C PHE A 31 -21.75 -5.74 3.84
N SER A 32 -21.02 -5.19 4.81
CA SER A 32 -21.13 -5.59 6.22
C SER A 32 -22.50 -5.25 6.85
N GLY A 33 -23.29 -4.42 6.18
CA GLY A 33 -24.66 -4.05 6.52
C GLY A 33 -25.22 -3.01 5.55
N ILE A 34 -26.47 -2.60 5.75
CA ILE A 34 -27.18 -1.70 4.82
C ILE A 34 -27.53 -0.37 5.50
N SER A 35 -27.94 -0.42 6.77
CA SER A 35 -28.48 0.73 7.50
C SER A 35 -28.27 0.60 9.00
N ASP A 36 -27.79 1.65 9.64
CA ASP A 36 -27.75 1.78 11.10
C ASP A 36 -28.97 2.54 11.68
N GLY A 37 -29.82 3.09 10.80
CA GLY A 37 -31.02 3.85 11.16
C GLY A 37 -32.19 2.98 11.69
N PRO A 38 -33.22 3.61 12.28
CA PRO A 38 -34.31 2.93 12.99
C PRO A 38 -35.16 1.98 12.13
N SER A 39 -35.14 2.12 10.80
CA SER A 39 -35.62 1.13 9.82
C SER A 39 -35.18 1.52 8.39
N VAL A 40 -35.12 0.54 7.48
CA VAL A 40 -34.92 0.78 6.03
C VAL A 40 -36.00 1.73 5.49
N SER A 41 -37.24 1.62 5.98
CA SER A 41 -38.35 2.50 5.58
C SER A 41 -38.16 3.97 5.97
N ALA A 42 -37.39 4.26 7.03
CA ALA A 42 -37.06 5.64 7.43
C ALA A 42 -35.98 6.26 6.53
N LEU A 43 -35.09 5.44 5.96
CA LEU A 43 -34.07 5.86 4.99
C LEU A 43 -34.63 6.04 3.58
N THR A 44 -35.71 5.33 3.23
CA THR A 44 -36.33 5.39 1.92
C THR A 44 -37.68 6.10 1.95
N ASN A 45 -37.83 7.16 2.77
CA ASN A 45 -39.08 7.90 2.81
C ASN A 45 -39.40 8.43 1.40
N GLY A 46 -40.59 8.10 0.89
CA GLY A 46 -41.00 8.45 -0.48
C GLY A 46 -41.15 9.95 -0.72
N PHE A 47 -41.17 10.75 0.35
CA PHE A 47 -41.22 12.21 0.28
C PHE A 47 -39.84 12.89 0.32
N ASP A 48 -38.76 12.13 0.50
CA ASP A 48 -37.41 12.71 0.49
C ASP A 48 -37.10 13.27 -0.90
N THR A 49 -36.59 14.49 -0.92
CA THR A 49 -35.88 15.01 -2.09
C THR A 49 -34.64 14.16 -2.37
N PRO A 50 -34.11 14.17 -3.60
CA PRO A 50 -32.87 13.46 -3.91
C PRO A 50 -31.70 13.83 -2.98
N GLU A 51 -31.60 15.12 -2.62
CA GLU A 51 -30.59 15.63 -1.68
C GLU A 51 -30.79 15.04 -0.28
N GLU A 52 -32.00 15.11 0.29
CA GLU A 52 -32.29 14.53 1.61
C GLU A 52 -32.01 13.02 1.66
N ARG A 53 -32.33 12.30 0.58
CA ARG A 53 -32.03 10.86 0.47
C ARG A 53 -30.53 10.61 0.44
N TYR A 54 -29.78 11.39 -0.33
CA TYR A 54 -28.32 11.31 -0.36
C TYR A 54 -27.72 11.55 1.03
N GLN A 55 -28.16 12.59 1.75
CA GLN A 55 -27.70 12.88 3.11
C GLN A 55 -27.98 11.73 4.08
N LYS A 56 -29.17 11.14 4.01
CA LYS A 56 -29.53 9.98 4.86
C LYS A 56 -28.63 8.79 4.57
N LEU A 57 -28.41 8.44 3.31
CA LEU A 57 -27.55 7.32 2.93
C LEU A 57 -26.08 7.58 3.30
N LYS A 58 -25.57 8.78 3.04
CA LYS A 58 -24.23 9.19 3.45
C LYS A 58 -24.03 9.00 4.95
N LYS A 59 -25.01 9.42 5.76
CA LYS A 59 -24.95 9.36 7.22
C LYS A 59 -25.14 7.96 7.81
N HIS A 60 -26.04 7.16 7.23
CA HIS A 60 -26.53 5.92 7.86
C HIS A 60 -26.07 4.64 7.17
N SER A 61 -25.41 4.75 6.02
CA SER A 61 -24.95 3.59 5.24
C SER A 61 -23.43 3.56 5.04
N MET A 62 -22.71 4.69 5.10
CA MET A 62 -21.26 4.70 4.80
C MET A 62 -20.37 4.20 5.94
N ASP A 63 -20.91 3.98 7.14
CA ASP A 63 -20.20 3.29 8.23
C ASP A 63 -20.09 1.76 7.99
N PHE A 64 -20.83 1.22 7.02
CA PHE A 64 -20.68 -0.17 6.58
C PHE A 64 -19.58 -0.31 5.53
N LEU A 65 -18.97 -1.48 5.51
CA LEU A 65 -17.86 -1.81 4.63
C LEU A 65 -18.36 -2.57 3.40
N LEU A 66 -17.90 -2.16 2.21
CA LEU A 66 -17.94 -3.00 1.00
C LEU A 66 -16.72 -3.90 1.06
N PHE A 67 -16.91 -5.17 1.39
CA PHE A 67 -15.81 -6.10 1.65
C PHE A 67 -15.66 -7.22 0.62
N GLN A 68 -16.58 -7.29 -0.33
CA GLN A 68 -16.45 -8.11 -1.52
C GLN A 68 -16.94 -7.29 -2.71
N PHE A 69 -16.11 -7.20 -3.75
CA PHE A 69 -16.46 -6.57 -5.01
C PHE A 69 -16.50 -7.64 -6.09
N GLY A 70 -17.66 -7.84 -6.69
CA GLY A 70 -17.86 -8.64 -7.89
C GLY A 70 -17.61 -7.80 -9.13
N LEU A 71 -16.79 -8.31 -10.04
CA LEU A 71 -16.56 -7.72 -11.37
C LEU A 71 -16.74 -8.80 -12.42
N CYS A 72 -17.59 -8.54 -13.41
CA CYS A 72 -17.68 -9.36 -14.61
C CYS A 72 -17.39 -8.51 -15.85
N THR A 73 -16.51 -9.02 -16.70
CA THR A 73 -16.16 -8.40 -17.98
C THR A 73 -16.88 -9.13 -19.10
N PHE A 74 -17.36 -8.40 -20.11
CA PHE A 74 -18.09 -8.97 -21.24
C PHE A 74 -17.46 -8.52 -22.55
N LYS A 75 -17.13 -9.46 -23.43
CA LYS A 75 -16.65 -9.19 -24.79
C LYS A 75 -17.48 -10.00 -25.78
N TYR A 76 -18.02 -9.36 -26.80
CA TYR A 76 -18.76 -10.02 -27.86
C TYR A 76 -17.79 -10.60 -28.88
N ASP A 77 -17.82 -11.92 -29.04
CA ASP A 77 -17.10 -12.61 -30.11
C ASP A 77 -17.97 -12.61 -31.37
N HIS A 78 -17.60 -11.79 -32.35
CA HIS A 78 -18.30 -11.70 -33.63
C HIS A 78 -18.20 -12.96 -34.49
N THR A 79 -17.21 -13.82 -34.25
CA THR A 79 -17.04 -15.07 -35.02
C THR A 79 -18.01 -16.14 -34.51
N GLU A 80 -18.16 -16.21 -33.20
CA GLU A 80 -18.97 -17.21 -32.51
C GLU A 80 -20.37 -16.70 -32.11
N GLU A 81 -20.67 -15.43 -32.42
CA GLU A 81 -21.92 -14.72 -32.09
C GLU A 81 -22.34 -14.86 -30.62
N LYS A 82 -21.38 -14.79 -29.69
CA LYS A 82 -21.62 -15.00 -28.26
C LYS A 82 -20.78 -14.07 -27.39
N TYR A 83 -21.25 -13.84 -26.17
CA TYR A 83 -20.46 -13.14 -25.16
C TYR A 83 -19.47 -14.08 -24.48
N VAL A 84 -18.21 -13.66 -24.41
CA VAL A 84 -17.17 -14.23 -23.56
C VAL A 84 -17.12 -13.41 -22.27
N MET A 85 -17.26 -14.09 -21.14
CA MET A 85 -17.26 -13.47 -19.82
C MET A 85 -16.07 -13.90 -18.96
N LYS A 86 -15.47 -12.95 -18.24
CA LYS A 86 -14.48 -13.23 -17.18
C LYS A 86 -14.94 -12.57 -15.89
N SER A 87 -15.21 -13.37 -14.85
CA SER A 87 -15.69 -12.91 -13.54
C SER A 87 -14.63 -13.00 -12.45
N PHE A 88 -14.65 -12.04 -11.54
CA PHE A 88 -13.71 -11.86 -10.45
C PHE A 88 -14.46 -11.51 -9.16
N ASN A 89 -14.05 -12.12 -8.04
CA ASN A 89 -14.48 -11.72 -6.71
C ASN A 89 -13.25 -11.24 -5.93
N PHE A 90 -13.27 -9.97 -5.56
CA PHE A 90 -12.22 -9.34 -4.75
C PHE A 90 -12.69 -9.24 -3.32
N TYR A 91 -11.96 -9.86 -2.38
CA TYR A 91 -12.23 -9.68 -0.95
C TYR A 91 -11.34 -8.55 -0.43
N ILE A 92 -11.94 -7.55 0.20
CA ILE A 92 -11.31 -6.25 0.45
C ILE A 92 -11.43 -5.93 1.94
N PHE A 93 -10.38 -5.39 2.54
CA PHE A 93 -10.38 -5.02 3.95
C PHE A 93 -9.43 -3.84 4.22
N PRO A 94 -9.82 -2.82 5.02
CA PRO A 94 -8.99 -1.66 5.32
C PRO A 94 -7.90 -2.00 6.33
N LYS A 95 -6.95 -2.86 5.93
CA LYS A 95 -5.82 -3.23 6.76
C LYS A 95 -4.87 -2.03 6.87
N PRO A 96 -4.57 -1.53 8.09
CA PRO A 96 -3.61 -0.45 8.26
C PRO A 96 -2.24 -0.86 7.68
N PHE A 97 -1.71 -0.06 6.76
CA PHE A 97 -0.43 -0.34 6.12
C PHE A 97 0.74 -0.21 7.09
N ASN A 98 0.71 0.80 7.95
CA ASN A 98 1.69 1.01 9.03
C ASN A 98 1.03 1.67 10.24
N ARG A 99 1.81 1.93 11.31
CA ARG A 99 1.30 2.52 12.57
C ARG A 99 0.74 3.95 12.44
N SER A 100 1.09 4.66 11.37
CA SER A 100 0.58 6.00 11.08
C SER A 100 -0.62 5.98 10.13
N SER A 101 -0.96 4.83 9.55
CA SER A 101 -2.16 4.69 8.72
C SER A 101 -3.44 4.83 9.55
N PRO A 102 -4.53 5.34 8.96
CA PRO A 102 -5.84 5.36 9.62
C PRO A 102 -6.26 3.96 10.06
N ASP A 103 -6.79 3.86 11.29
CA ASP A 103 -7.40 2.63 11.82
C ASP A 103 -8.92 2.72 11.62
N VAL A 104 -9.39 2.18 10.49
CA VAL A 104 -10.78 2.31 10.04
C VAL A 104 -11.70 1.51 10.97
N LYS A 105 -12.74 2.18 11.46
CA LYS A 105 -13.83 1.56 12.23
C LYS A 105 -15.03 1.43 11.30
N PHE A 106 -15.63 0.25 11.28
CA PHE A 106 -16.83 -0.03 10.47
C PHE A 106 -17.86 -0.78 11.31
N VAL A 107 -19.11 -0.72 10.87
CA VAL A 107 -20.25 -1.38 11.53
C VAL A 107 -20.57 -2.70 10.81
N CYS A 108 -21.05 -3.69 11.57
CA CYS A 108 -21.62 -4.91 11.02
C CYS A 108 -23.08 -5.02 11.45
N GLN A 109 -23.98 -5.26 10.50
CA GLN A 109 -25.39 -5.49 10.76
C GLN A 109 -25.64 -7.00 10.86
N SER A 110 -26.12 -7.47 12.01
CA SER A 110 -26.28 -8.91 12.30
C SER A 110 -27.08 -9.65 11.23
N SER A 111 -28.16 -9.06 10.71
CA SER A 111 -28.99 -9.69 9.67
C SER A 111 -28.27 -9.85 8.33
N SER A 112 -27.41 -8.89 7.97
CA SER A 112 -26.63 -8.95 6.72
C SER A 112 -25.52 -10.00 6.83
N ILE A 113 -24.86 -10.08 8.00
CA ILE A 113 -23.87 -11.11 8.28
C ILE A 113 -24.51 -12.51 8.29
N ASP A 114 -25.68 -12.66 8.92
CA ASP A 114 -26.43 -13.94 8.92
C ASP A 114 -26.84 -14.36 7.50
N PHE A 115 -27.35 -13.42 6.69
CA PHE A 115 -27.69 -13.68 5.30
C PHE A 115 -26.48 -14.18 4.50
N LEU A 116 -25.35 -13.49 4.57
CA LEU A 116 -24.12 -13.88 3.88
C LEU A 116 -23.58 -15.23 4.38
N ALA A 117 -23.63 -15.47 5.70
CA ALA A 117 -23.24 -16.77 6.27
C ALA A 117 -24.10 -17.91 5.70
N ASN A 118 -25.41 -17.70 5.58
CA ASN A 118 -26.35 -18.67 5.00
C ASN A 118 -26.14 -18.91 3.50
N GLN A 119 -25.53 -17.95 2.78
CA GLN A 119 -25.09 -18.12 1.39
C GLN A 119 -23.69 -18.74 1.24
N GLY A 120 -23.04 -19.12 2.34
CA GLY A 120 -21.71 -19.74 2.32
C GLY A 120 -20.56 -18.74 2.15
N PHE A 121 -20.76 -17.46 2.49
CA PHE A 121 -19.70 -16.46 2.48
C PHE A 121 -18.61 -16.81 3.51
N ASP A 122 -17.35 -16.85 3.07
CA ASP A 122 -16.21 -17.12 3.95
C ASP A 122 -15.59 -15.81 4.44
N PHE A 123 -15.96 -15.40 5.64
CA PHE A 123 -15.48 -14.17 6.27
C PHE A 123 -13.97 -14.15 6.52
N ASN A 124 -13.28 -15.30 6.56
CA ASN A 124 -11.82 -15.30 6.69
C ASN A 124 -11.14 -14.69 5.44
N LYS A 125 -11.78 -14.81 4.28
CA LYS A 125 -11.32 -14.19 3.04
C LYS A 125 -11.29 -12.67 3.14
N VAL A 126 -12.17 -12.08 3.95
CA VAL A 126 -12.17 -10.64 4.26
C VAL A 126 -11.23 -10.33 5.42
N PHE A 127 -11.53 -10.84 6.62
CA PHE A 127 -10.93 -10.32 7.85
C PHE A 127 -9.50 -10.79 8.10
N ARG A 128 -9.08 -11.91 7.48
CA ARG A 128 -7.69 -12.39 7.56
C ARG A 128 -6.90 -12.07 6.30
N ASN A 129 -7.55 -12.21 5.16
CA ASN A 129 -6.92 -12.21 3.85
C ASN A 129 -7.56 -11.18 2.91
N GLY A 130 -8.07 -10.05 3.40
CA GLY A 130 -8.62 -9.01 2.54
C GLY A 130 -7.52 -8.21 1.86
N ILE A 131 -7.73 -7.88 0.58
CA ILE A 131 -6.89 -6.99 -0.21
C ILE A 131 -6.97 -5.59 0.43
N PRO A 132 -5.83 -4.96 0.79
CA PRO A 132 -5.84 -3.61 1.33
C PRO A 132 -6.28 -2.62 0.25
N TYR A 133 -6.61 -1.41 0.69
CA TYR A 133 -6.89 -0.31 -0.20
C TYR A 133 -6.52 1.02 0.46
N LEU A 134 -6.30 2.03 -0.37
CA LEU A 134 -6.20 3.43 0.04
C LEU A 134 -7.04 4.26 -0.92
N ASN A 135 -7.73 5.28 -0.40
CA ASN A 135 -8.34 6.28 -1.27
C ASN A 135 -7.28 7.23 -1.85
N GLN A 136 -7.69 8.13 -2.75
CA GLN A 136 -6.78 9.04 -3.46
C GLN A 136 -6.00 9.97 -2.51
N GLU A 137 -6.65 10.42 -1.43
CA GLU A 137 -6.05 11.31 -0.44
C GLU A 137 -5.01 10.57 0.41
N GLU A 138 -5.36 9.38 0.89
CA GLU A 138 -4.49 8.51 1.68
C GLU A 138 -3.27 8.04 0.86
N GLU A 139 -3.47 7.68 -0.40
CA GLU A 139 -2.39 7.35 -1.32
C GLU A 139 -1.45 8.55 -1.51
N ARG A 140 -2.00 9.75 -1.73
CA ARG A 140 -1.18 10.97 -1.89
C ARG A 140 -0.35 11.25 -0.65
N GLN A 141 -0.97 11.23 0.53
CA GLN A 141 -0.27 11.44 1.80
C GLN A 141 0.82 10.39 2.03
N LEU A 142 0.56 9.11 1.71
CA LEU A 142 1.54 8.06 1.85
C LEU A 142 2.72 8.25 0.87
N ARG A 143 2.46 8.64 -0.38
CA ARG A 143 3.48 8.99 -1.38
C ARG A 143 4.35 10.16 -0.90
N GLU A 144 3.73 11.24 -0.46
CA GLU A 144 4.40 12.43 0.07
C GLU A 144 5.28 12.08 1.27
N GLN A 145 4.80 11.26 2.21
CA GLN A 145 5.61 10.80 3.35
C GLN A 145 6.85 10.00 2.93
N TYR A 146 6.76 9.19 1.88
CA TYR A 146 7.90 8.44 1.35
C TYR A 146 8.89 9.37 0.65
N ASP A 147 8.39 10.33 -0.14
CA ASP A 147 9.21 11.33 -0.82
C ASP A 147 9.89 12.29 0.17
N GLU A 148 9.22 12.67 1.25
CA GLU A 148 9.80 13.44 2.35
C GLU A 148 10.88 12.65 3.09
N LYS A 149 10.62 11.38 3.43
CA LYS A 149 11.64 10.50 4.03
C LYS A 149 12.85 10.35 3.11
N ARG A 150 12.63 10.25 1.80
CA ARG A 150 13.69 10.18 0.79
C ARG A 150 14.45 11.50 0.67
N SER A 151 13.74 12.63 0.69
CA SER A 151 14.34 13.96 0.63
C SER A 151 15.13 14.30 1.89
N GLN A 152 14.65 13.88 3.07
CA GLN A 152 15.39 13.94 4.32
C GLN A 152 16.60 13.00 4.30
N ALA A 153 16.48 11.80 3.73
CA ALA A 153 17.62 10.91 3.52
C ALA A 153 18.67 11.50 2.56
N ASN A 154 18.25 12.30 1.58
CA ASN A 154 19.13 12.96 0.60
C ASN A 154 19.63 14.36 1.05
N GLY A 155 18.99 15.00 2.02
CA GLY A 155 19.25 16.39 2.44
C GLY A 155 19.84 16.57 3.86
N ALA A 156 19.46 15.73 4.82
CA ALA A 156 20.06 15.62 6.17
C ALA A 156 19.34 14.49 6.93
N GLY A 157 20.05 13.38 7.13
CA GLY A 157 19.59 12.08 7.63
C GLY A 157 18.40 12.02 8.61
N SER A 158 17.46 11.13 8.28
CA SER A 158 16.64 10.34 9.23
C SER A 158 16.07 9.09 8.53
N LEU A 159 16.02 7.86 9.04
CA LEU A 159 16.83 7.06 9.97
C LEU A 159 16.35 5.59 9.82
N SER A 160 16.98 4.81 8.94
CA SER A 160 17.03 3.33 9.05
C SER A 160 18.45 2.78 8.92
N TYR A 161 19.38 3.60 8.43
CA TYR A 161 20.82 3.40 8.48
C TYR A 161 21.43 4.70 8.98
N ILE A 162 22.33 4.61 9.96
CA ILE A 162 22.89 5.76 10.68
C ILE A 162 23.59 6.74 9.72
N SER A 163 23.25 8.03 9.81
CA SER A 163 24.17 9.14 9.53
C SER A 163 23.75 10.35 10.38
N PRO A 164 24.31 10.55 11.59
CA PRO A 164 24.08 11.75 12.37
C PRO A 164 25.02 12.81 11.81
N SER A 165 24.46 13.76 11.06
CA SER A 165 25.16 14.94 10.56
C SER A 165 26.30 14.61 9.59
N ALA A 166 26.15 15.02 8.33
CA ALA A 166 27.28 15.30 7.45
C ALA A 166 28.05 16.54 7.96
N THR A 167 28.40 16.56 9.24
CA THR A 167 29.50 17.38 9.72
C THR A 167 30.73 16.84 9.05
N LYS A 168 31.27 17.59 8.08
CA LYS A 168 32.60 17.41 7.50
C LYS A 168 33.72 17.61 8.54
N CYS A 169 33.46 17.29 9.80
CA CYS A 169 34.35 17.56 10.93
C CYS A 169 34.81 16.23 11.51
N PRO A 170 36.12 16.09 11.80
CA PRO A 170 36.65 14.95 12.53
C PRO A 170 35.91 14.84 13.88
N VAL A 171 35.25 13.71 14.12
CA VAL A 171 34.65 13.43 15.41
C VAL A 171 35.75 13.06 16.39
N THR A 172 35.80 13.72 17.54
CA THR A 172 36.75 13.39 18.62
C THR A 172 36.38 12.03 19.19
N VAL A 173 37.19 11.02 18.90
CA VAL A 173 37.06 9.68 19.49
C VAL A 173 37.66 9.73 20.90
N PRO A 174 36.93 9.30 21.95
CA PRO A 174 37.49 9.19 23.30
C PRO A 174 38.75 8.32 23.34
N GLU A 175 39.70 8.67 24.21
CA GLU A 175 41.02 8.01 24.24
C GLU A 175 40.93 6.50 24.53
N ASP A 176 39.94 6.07 25.31
CA ASP A 176 39.66 4.67 25.62
C ASP A 176 39.10 3.87 24.41
N GLN A 177 38.50 4.54 23.43
CA GLN A 177 37.96 3.92 22.22
C GLN A 177 38.86 4.07 20.98
N LYS A 178 39.92 4.88 21.09
CA LYS A 178 40.79 5.22 19.96
C LYS A 178 41.46 3.98 19.34
N LYS A 179 42.04 3.11 20.18
CA LYS A 179 42.66 1.84 19.73
C LYS A 179 41.66 0.91 19.03
N PHE A 180 40.41 0.91 19.49
CA PHE A 180 39.35 0.10 18.88
C PHE A 180 39.02 0.61 17.47
N ILE A 181 38.81 1.92 17.31
CA ILE A 181 38.52 2.51 16.00
C ILE A 181 39.70 2.39 15.04
N GLU A 182 40.94 2.57 15.53
CA GLU A 182 42.15 2.36 14.73
C GLU A 182 42.22 0.92 14.20
N LYS A 183 41.92 -0.08 15.04
CA LYS A 183 41.85 -1.49 14.61
C LYS A 183 40.78 -1.73 13.54
N VAL A 184 39.59 -1.15 13.71
CA VAL A 184 38.50 -1.29 12.71
C VAL A 184 38.90 -0.66 11.38
N VAL A 185 39.53 0.52 11.42
CA VAL A 185 40.06 1.19 10.22
C VAL A 185 41.11 0.33 9.52
N GLU A 186 42.03 -0.26 10.27
CA GLU A 186 43.07 -1.13 9.72
C GLU A 186 42.47 -2.32 8.96
N GLN A 187 41.46 -2.98 9.56
CA GLN A 187 40.74 -4.08 8.90
C GLN A 187 40.05 -3.64 7.60
N ILE A 188 39.56 -2.39 7.53
CA ILE A 188 38.92 -1.84 6.31
C ILE A 188 39.94 -1.51 5.24
N GLU A 189 41.10 -0.94 5.61
CA GLU A 189 42.20 -0.70 4.68
C GLU A 189 42.72 -2.01 4.07
N ASP A 190 42.82 -3.06 4.89
CA ASP A 190 43.19 -4.40 4.44
C ASP A 190 42.13 -5.01 3.52
N LEU A 191 40.83 -4.84 3.85
CA LEU A 191 39.74 -5.20 2.96
C LEU A 191 39.91 -4.50 1.61
N LEU A 192 40.05 -3.17 1.59
CA LEU A 192 40.14 -2.37 0.36
C LEU A 192 41.30 -2.80 -0.55
N LYS A 193 42.45 -3.19 0.03
CA LYS A 193 43.63 -3.67 -0.71
C LYS A 193 43.47 -5.10 -1.26
N ASN A 194 42.68 -5.94 -0.59
CA ASN A 194 42.55 -7.35 -0.96
C ASN A 194 41.51 -7.54 -2.09
N GLU A 195 41.91 -8.03 -3.27
CA GLU A 195 40.98 -8.24 -4.39
C GLU A 195 40.01 -9.42 -4.20
N GLU A 196 40.31 -10.39 -3.33
CA GLU A 196 39.51 -11.62 -3.15
C GLU A 196 38.35 -11.43 -2.15
N ASN A 197 38.49 -10.54 -1.16
CA ASN A 197 37.47 -10.32 -0.14
C ASN A 197 36.54 -9.15 -0.50
N GLU A 198 35.25 -9.44 -0.71
CA GLU A 198 34.22 -8.44 -1.01
C GLU A 198 33.59 -7.81 0.24
N SER A 199 33.66 -8.49 1.39
CA SER A 199 33.07 -8.03 2.66
C SER A 199 33.92 -8.35 3.89
N LEU A 200 33.66 -7.61 4.97
CA LEU A 200 34.26 -7.75 6.29
C LEU A 200 33.14 -7.75 7.34
N GLU A 201 33.13 -8.75 8.19
CA GLU A 201 32.26 -8.82 9.37
C GLU A 201 33.06 -8.38 10.60
N LEU A 202 32.56 -7.36 11.30
CA LEU A 202 33.13 -6.92 12.57
C LEU A 202 32.48 -7.68 13.72
N GLU A 203 33.28 -8.01 14.73
CA GLU A 203 32.77 -8.60 15.97
C GLU A 203 31.67 -7.73 16.61
N PRO A 204 30.66 -8.33 17.27
CA PRO A 204 29.64 -7.60 18.00
C PRO A 204 30.27 -6.59 18.98
N CYS A 205 29.77 -5.36 18.93
CA CYS A 205 30.29 -4.25 19.74
C CYS A 205 29.17 -3.50 20.45
N THR A 206 29.55 -2.66 21.42
CA THR A 206 28.57 -1.86 22.16
C THR A 206 27.86 -0.85 21.26
N GLY A 207 26.67 -0.41 21.65
CA GLY A 207 25.94 0.62 20.89
C GLY A 207 26.73 1.93 20.70
N PHE A 208 27.59 2.26 21.67
CA PHE A 208 28.48 3.42 21.59
C PHE A 208 29.59 3.21 20.55
N GLN A 209 30.27 2.07 20.58
CA GLN A 209 31.29 1.69 19.59
C GLN A 209 30.71 1.64 18.18
N ARG A 210 29.52 1.06 18.00
CA ARG A 210 28.82 1.08 16.71
C ARG A 210 28.58 2.50 16.23
N LYS A 211 28.11 3.41 17.09
CA LYS A 211 27.93 4.83 16.73
C LYS A 211 29.24 5.47 16.28
N LEU A 212 30.35 5.22 16.99
CA LEU A 212 31.67 5.72 16.62
C LEU A 212 32.13 5.16 15.27
N ILE A 213 31.95 3.86 15.00
CA ILE A 213 32.26 3.25 13.71
C ILE A 213 31.52 3.99 12.59
N TYR A 214 30.19 4.09 12.67
CA TYR A 214 29.40 4.79 11.65
C TYR A 214 29.84 6.25 11.45
N GLN A 215 30.13 6.96 12.54
CA GLN A 215 30.63 8.34 12.46
C GLN A 215 32.02 8.42 11.83
N THR A 216 32.94 7.51 12.14
CA THR A 216 34.28 7.51 11.56
C THR A 216 34.24 7.17 10.08
N LEU A 217 33.46 6.16 9.70
CA LEU A 217 33.40 5.70 8.31
C LEU A 217 32.72 6.72 7.39
N SER A 218 31.73 7.48 7.87
CA SER A 218 31.00 8.45 7.06
C SER A 218 31.89 9.57 6.49
N TRP A 219 32.89 10.03 7.25
CA TRP A 219 33.82 11.07 6.79
C TRP A 219 35.09 10.49 6.14
N LYS A 220 35.58 9.35 6.65
CA LYS A 220 36.84 8.76 6.18
C LYS A 220 36.69 7.98 4.86
N TYR A 221 35.52 7.36 4.65
CA TYR A 221 35.20 6.60 3.44
C TYR A 221 33.84 7.03 2.89
N PRO A 222 33.72 8.25 2.33
CA PRO A 222 32.45 8.77 1.81
C PRO A 222 31.92 8.00 0.60
N LYS A 223 32.77 7.18 -0.03
CA LYS A 223 32.48 6.35 -1.21
C LYS A 223 33.30 5.06 -1.14
N GLY A 224 32.87 4.04 -1.88
CA GLY A 224 33.61 2.77 -2.05
C GLY A 224 33.24 1.66 -1.07
N ILE A 225 32.55 1.98 0.03
CA ILE A 225 32.08 1.00 1.01
C ILE A 225 30.61 1.18 1.37
N HIS A 226 29.93 0.09 1.71
CA HIS A 226 28.60 0.07 2.31
C HIS A 226 28.67 -0.58 3.68
N VAL A 227 27.94 -0.01 4.65
CA VAL A 227 28.00 -0.41 6.06
C VAL A 227 26.59 -0.72 6.55
N GLU A 228 26.36 -1.96 6.98
CA GLU A 228 25.09 -2.40 7.55
C GLU A 228 25.24 -3.09 8.89
N THR A 229 24.20 -3.05 9.71
CA THR A 229 24.16 -3.77 10.99
C THR A 229 23.20 -4.95 10.82
N LEU A 230 23.70 -6.16 11.01
CA LEU A 230 22.92 -7.40 10.97
C LEU A 230 22.76 -7.97 12.37
N GLU A 231 21.82 -8.91 12.51
CA GLU A 231 21.55 -9.63 13.76
C GLU A 231 21.80 -11.12 13.52
N SER A 232 22.63 -11.75 14.35
CA SER A 232 22.93 -13.18 14.26
C SER A 232 21.78 -14.03 14.82
N ASP A 233 21.82 -15.34 14.60
CA ASP A 233 20.86 -16.30 15.19
C ASP A 233 20.78 -16.21 16.73
N LYS A 234 21.86 -15.73 17.36
CA LYS A 234 21.95 -15.51 18.81
C LYS A 234 21.41 -14.14 19.27
N LYS A 235 20.82 -13.36 18.36
CA LYS A 235 20.36 -11.97 18.57
C LYS A 235 21.48 -10.99 18.90
N GLU A 236 22.71 -11.28 18.48
CA GLU A 236 23.85 -10.38 18.64
C GLU A 236 23.97 -9.50 17.39
N ARG A 237 24.09 -8.19 17.60
CA ARG A 237 24.22 -7.24 16.49
C ARG A 237 25.67 -7.04 16.12
N TYR A 238 25.99 -7.24 14.85
CA TYR A 238 27.33 -7.08 14.29
C TYR A 238 27.27 -6.20 13.02
N ILE A 239 28.42 -5.68 12.59
CA ILE A 239 28.49 -4.76 11.45
C ILE A 239 29.13 -5.48 10.27
N VAL A 240 28.53 -5.37 9.09
CA VAL A 240 29.08 -5.85 7.84
C VAL A 240 29.47 -4.66 6.97
N ILE A 241 30.69 -4.70 6.46
CA ILE A 241 31.25 -3.70 5.56
C ILE A 241 31.52 -4.38 4.23
N SER A 242 30.88 -3.92 3.16
CA SER A 242 31.07 -4.46 1.81
C SER A 242 31.69 -3.42 0.88
N LYS A 243 32.56 -3.86 -0.04
CA LYS A 243 33.03 -3.01 -1.13
C LYS A 243 31.88 -2.76 -2.08
N VAL A 244 31.65 -1.50 -2.41
CA VAL A 244 30.59 -1.13 -3.34
C VAL A 244 31.15 -0.10 -4.31
N ASN A 245 31.28 -0.51 -5.57
CA ASN A 245 31.62 0.42 -6.63
C ASN A 245 30.42 1.35 -6.93
N GLU A 246 30.66 2.45 -7.63
CA GLU A 246 29.60 3.45 -7.91
C GLU A 246 28.43 2.86 -8.72
N GLU A 247 28.68 1.85 -9.54
CA GLU A 247 27.65 1.18 -10.35
C GLU A 247 26.74 0.30 -9.49
N GLU A 248 27.31 -0.53 -8.63
CA GLU A 248 26.63 -1.38 -7.66
C GLU A 248 25.86 -0.54 -6.63
N ARG A 249 26.42 0.61 -6.23
CA ARG A 249 25.71 1.57 -5.37
C ARG A 249 24.44 2.06 -6.03
N LYS A 250 24.53 2.53 -7.28
CA LYS A 250 23.37 2.97 -8.05
C LYS A 250 22.36 1.85 -8.24
N ARG A 251 22.82 0.63 -8.53
CA ARG A 251 21.96 -0.56 -8.68
C ARG A 251 21.19 -0.86 -7.40
N ARG A 252 21.85 -0.89 -6.24
CA ARG A 252 21.21 -1.13 -4.93
C ARG A 252 20.20 -0.04 -4.58
N GLU A 253 20.54 1.22 -4.86
CA GLU A 253 19.64 2.34 -4.62
C GLU A 253 18.39 2.26 -5.51
N GLN A 254 18.55 1.92 -6.80
CA GLN A 254 17.44 1.68 -7.71
C GLN A 254 16.58 0.49 -7.25
N GLN A 255 17.18 -0.61 -6.81
CA GLN A 255 16.46 -1.77 -6.29
C GLN A 255 15.66 -1.43 -5.03
N LYS A 256 16.23 -0.65 -4.12
CA LYS A 256 15.54 -0.17 -2.92
C LYS A 256 14.33 0.69 -3.31
N GLN A 257 14.52 1.63 -4.23
CA GLN A 257 13.42 2.49 -4.71
C GLN A 257 12.33 1.68 -5.41
N ALA A 258 12.71 0.70 -6.23
CA ALA A 258 11.74 -0.18 -6.89
C ALA A 258 10.92 -0.99 -5.86
N LYS A 259 11.58 -1.54 -4.84
CA LYS A 259 10.92 -2.26 -3.75
C LYS A 259 9.97 -1.35 -2.94
N GLU A 260 10.40 -0.15 -2.59
CA GLU A 260 9.56 0.82 -1.87
C GLU A 260 8.33 1.23 -2.69
N GLN A 261 8.51 1.48 -4.00
CA GLN A 261 7.40 1.77 -4.91
C GLN A 261 6.43 0.59 -5.03
N GLU A 262 6.95 -0.63 -5.01
CA GLU A 262 6.17 -1.86 -5.06
C GLU A 262 5.35 -2.05 -3.78
N GLU A 263 5.95 -1.86 -2.60
CA GLU A 263 5.25 -1.88 -1.31
C GLU A 263 4.11 -0.85 -1.25
N LEU A 264 4.35 0.34 -1.80
CA LEU A 264 3.36 1.40 -1.90
C LEU A 264 2.20 1.01 -2.83
N ASN A 265 2.50 0.44 -4.00
CA ASN A 265 1.48 -0.04 -4.93
C ASN A 265 0.66 -1.20 -4.32
N ASP A 266 1.29 -2.04 -3.50
CA ASP A 266 0.62 -3.11 -2.76
C ASP A 266 -0.29 -2.53 -1.65
N ALA A 267 0.06 -1.39 -1.06
CA ALA A 267 -0.77 -0.67 -0.09
C ALA A 267 -2.04 -0.06 -0.72
N VAL A 268 -1.92 0.58 -1.89
CA VAL A 268 -3.06 1.12 -2.66
C VAL A 268 -4.01 -0.02 -3.07
N GLY A 269 -3.45 -1.19 -3.36
CA GLY A 269 -4.18 -2.44 -3.47
C GLY A 269 -5.38 -2.38 -4.41
N PHE A 270 -6.58 -2.64 -3.89
CA PHE A 270 -7.78 -2.77 -4.71
C PHE A 270 -8.18 -1.48 -5.45
N SER A 271 -7.87 -0.29 -4.94
CA SER A 271 -8.20 0.98 -5.60
C SER A 271 -7.62 1.07 -7.02
N ARG A 272 -6.51 0.35 -7.29
CA ARG A 272 -5.93 0.22 -8.63
C ARG A 272 -6.86 -0.42 -9.66
N VAL A 273 -7.77 -1.31 -9.23
CA VAL A 273 -8.80 -1.92 -10.10
C VAL A 273 -9.88 -0.89 -10.39
N VAL A 274 -10.33 -0.13 -9.37
CA VAL A 274 -11.32 0.94 -9.54
C VAL A 274 -10.80 2.01 -10.50
N HIS A 275 -9.54 2.43 -10.38
CA HIS A 275 -8.92 3.36 -11.32
C HIS A 275 -8.82 2.79 -12.74
N ALA A 276 -8.56 1.49 -12.90
CA ALA A 276 -8.54 0.87 -14.23
C ALA A 276 -9.94 0.83 -14.87
N ILE A 277 -10.99 0.56 -14.07
CA ILE A 277 -12.38 0.66 -14.51
C ILE A 277 -12.70 2.09 -14.96
N ALA A 278 -12.38 3.09 -14.14
CA ALA A 278 -12.61 4.51 -14.45
C ALA A 278 -11.90 4.95 -15.74
N ASN A 279 -10.61 4.65 -15.85
CA ASN A 279 -9.78 5.02 -16.99
C ASN A 279 -10.18 4.30 -18.29
N SER A 280 -10.87 3.15 -18.19
CA SER A 280 -11.33 2.42 -19.37
C SER A 280 -12.40 3.19 -20.16
N GLY A 281 -13.17 4.07 -19.50
CA GLY A 281 -14.30 4.79 -20.10
C GLY A 281 -15.44 3.89 -20.61
N LYS A 282 -15.42 2.59 -20.26
CA LYS A 282 -16.40 1.60 -20.68
C LYS A 282 -17.68 1.70 -19.85
N LEU A 283 -18.77 1.20 -20.41
CA LEU A 283 -20.06 1.10 -19.72
C LEU A 283 -19.93 0.18 -18.50
N VAL A 284 -20.36 0.67 -17.34
CA VAL A 284 -20.43 -0.09 -16.09
C VAL A 284 -21.89 -0.32 -15.70
N ILE A 285 -22.30 -1.59 -15.70
CA ILE A 285 -23.66 -2.01 -15.36
C ILE A 285 -23.72 -2.44 -13.90
N GLY A 286 -24.75 -2.01 -13.20
CA GLY A 286 -25.12 -2.54 -11.90
C GLY A 286 -26.65 -2.59 -11.75
N HIS A 287 -27.14 -3.36 -10.79
CA HIS A 287 -28.57 -3.50 -10.50
C HIS A 287 -28.87 -2.91 -9.12
N ASN A 288 -29.71 -1.87 -9.07
CA ASN A 288 -29.97 -1.11 -7.83
C ASN A 288 -28.68 -0.57 -7.17
N MET A 289 -27.76 -0.09 -8.01
CA MET A 289 -26.34 0.10 -7.68
C MET A 289 -25.99 1.38 -6.89
N LEU A 290 -26.97 2.08 -6.31
CA LEU A 290 -26.69 3.37 -5.66
C LEU A 290 -25.70 3.19 -4.50
N LEU A 291 -25.92 2.17 -3.66
CA LEU A 291 -25.02 1.87 -2.56
C LEU A 291 -23.66 1.36 -3.05
N ASP A 292 -23.62 0.53 -4.08
CA ASP A 292 -22.38 0.05 -4.69
C ASP A 292 -21.50 1.21 -5.15
N VAL A 293 -22.08 2.16 -5.89
CA VAL A 293 -21.39 3.36 -6.36
C VAL A 293 -20.93 4.22 -5.19
N MET A 294 -21.80 4.48 -4.21
CA MET A 294 -21.47 5.27 -3.02
C MET A 294 -20.30 4.65 -2.25
N HIS A 295 -20.35 3.36 -1.93
CA HIS A 295 -19.29 2.67 -1.21
C HIS A 295 -17.99 2.60 -2.02
N THR A 296 -18.07 2.37 -3.33
CA THR A 296 -16.89 2.31 -4.19
C THR A 296 -16.15 3.65 -4.21
N ILE A 297 -16.88 4.76 -4.37
CA ILE A 297 -16.29 6.10 -4.32
C ILE A 297 -15.75 6.38 -2.91
N HIS A 298 -16.55 6.11 -1.87
CA HIS A 298 -16.19 6.41 -0.49
C HIS A 298 -14.89 5.75 -0.04
N GLN A 299 -14.70 4.46 -0.40
CA GLN A 299 -13.56 3.67 0.05
C GLN A 299 -12.33 3.82 -0.86
N PHE A 300 -12.52 3.90 -2.18
CA PHE A 300 -11.40 3.75 -3.13
C PHE A 300 -11.05 5.03 -3.88
N TYR A 301 -11.86 6.09 -3.75
CA TYR A 301 -11.61 7.35 -4.43
C TYR A 301 -11.49 8.52 -3.45
N CYS A 302 -12.59 8.91 -2.80
CA CYS A 302 -12.60 9.97 -1.79
C CYS A 302 -13.79 9.82 -0.84
N PRO A 303 -13.72 10.38 0.38
CA PRO A 303 -14.90 10.55 1.23
C PRO A 303 -16.04 11.21 0.43
N LEU A 304 -17.29 10.79 0.69
CA LEU A 304 -18.41 11.33 -0.08
C LEU A 304 -18.57 12.83 0.20
N PRO A 305 -18.76 13.66 -0.84
CA PRO A 305 -18.88 15.11 -0.69
C PRO A 305 -20.15 15.51 0.05
N ASP A 306 -20.25 16.76 0.48
CA ASP A 306 -21.41 17.22 1.25
C ASP A 306 -22.64 17.39 0.38
N ASP A 307 -22.53 17.76 -0.89
CA ASP A 307 -23.68 17.98 -1.76
C ASP A 307 -23.89 16.85 -2.79
N LEU A 308 -25.15 16.53 -3.12
CA LEU A 308 -25.47 15.54 -4.16
C LEU A 308 -24.92 15.95 -5.54
N SER A 309 -24.84 17.26 -5.81
CA SER A 309 -24.29 17.75 -7.09
C SER A 309 -22.83 17.36 -7.25
N GLU A 310 -22.03 17.59 -6.22
CA GLU A 310 -20.62 17.19 -6.20
C GLU A 310 -20.47 15.67 -6.27
N PHE A 311 -21.34 14.92 -5.57
CA PHE A 311 -21.33 13.45 -5.66
C PHE A 311 -21.55 12.96 -7.10
N LYS A 312 -22.44 13.60 -7.87
CA LYS A 312 -22.66 13.26 -9.28
C LYS A 312 -21.45 13.56 -10.15
N GLU A 313 -20.75 14.66 -9.88
CA GLU A 313 -19.51 15.00 -10.59
C GLU A 313 -18.42 13.96 -10.31
N VAL A 314 -18.20 13.62 -9.03
CA VAL A 314 -17.25 12.56 -8.63
C VAL A 314 -17.65 11.22 -9.24
N THR A 315 -18.94 10.88 -9.23
CA THR A 315 -19.45 9.65 -9.84
C THR A 315 -19.12 9.60 -11.33
N SER A 316 -19.25 10.71 -12.05
CA SER A 316 -18.93 10.78 -13.48
C SER A 316 -17.43 10.65 -13.76
N CYS A 317 -16.57 11.00 -12.80
CA CYS A 317 -15.12 10.79 -12.89
C CYS A 317 -14.74 9.32 -12.66
N VAL A 318 -15.41 8.61 -11.74
CA VAL A 318 -15.10 7.21 -11.41
C VAL A 318 -15.81 6.23 -12.36
N PHE A 319 -17.03 6.55 -12.77
CA PHE A 319 -17.85 5.75 -13.67
C PHE A 319 -18.38 6.63 -14.80
N PRO A 320 -17.62 6.81 -15.89
CA PRO A 320 -17.99 7.73 -16.96
C PRO A 320 -19.28 7.35 -17.71
N ARG A 321 -19.68 6.07 -17.69
CA ARG A 321 -20.82 5.54 -18.46
C ARG A 321 -21.55 4.42 -17.75
#